data_AF-A0A3B3TRN2-F1
#
_entry.id   AF-A0A3B3TRN2-F1
#
_cell.length_a   1.000
_cell.length_b   1.000
_cell.length_c   1.000
_cell.angle_alpha   90.00
_cell.angle_beta   90.00
_cell.angle_gamma   90.00
#
_symmetry.space_group_name_H-M   'P 1'
#
loop_
_entity.id
_entity.type
_entity.pdbx_description
1 polymer ?
#
loop_
_entity_poly.entity_id
_entity_poly.type
_entity_poly.pdbx_seq_one_letter_code
_entity_poly.pdbx_strand_id
1 'polypeptide(L)'
;MGFQQPCLRKQKQLVNLILLLVAVFITLKMAERCLKEVSWIPIPARKLGSTVTQLQSWIQNVTHKARTKGATSFITVNMTKTLLLSAYLEHRTNPRQVRVIAVVLREETVSYRCVLLCRNNQNHVSDADLQIHSDHFGFRYGTADIMCLIPSSCGTPSHVAVASTAFKEEHQPEFLEVKNENKKTESFNHTFTVCLSTMFDFNNVLQFVQSLEMFRFLGVSKVFVYKTSCSAKTQRVLNYYTRKGILEVIPWSMSGFLNVSRGWLPSHGPGDLHYFGQIAALNDCLYRNMYRSKYVALHDMDELILPQTVKTWTELLPLLESKYTQNKCYMFENNVFPNNVTLPRGGTEPARWRGVPGVDVLAHLHQEPVSKDHVYEKFKIIVNPRLVTSVSVHGVLKSHSMDGCAWVDRNIARMYHTRSQMQTELTWDQLVYDGRLLSYSETLIQAVNVTLRESGIL
;
A
#
# COMPACT_ATOMS: atom_id res chain seq x y z
N MET A 1 -60.29 46.82 -18.10
CA MET A 1 -60.56 45.99 -19.29
C MET A 1 -59.54 44.87 -19.36
N GLY A 2 -59.97 43.62 -19.57
CA GLY A 2 -59.11 42.47 -19.86
C GLY A 2 -59.14 41.31 -18.86
N PHE A 3 -60.29 40.66 -18.67
CA PHE A 3 -60.35 39.28 -18.16
C PHE A 3 -59.69 38.34 -19.19
N GLN A 4 -58.58 37.69 -18.85
CA GLN A 4 -58.07 36.52 -19.59
C GLN A 4 -58.36 35.24 -18.78
N GLN A 5 -59.16 34.37 -19.40
CA GLN A 5 -59.76 33.16 -18.82
C GLN A 5 -58.72 32.10 -18.38
N PRO A 6 -58.92 31.44 -17.21
CA PRO A 6 -58.11 30.31 -16.73
C PRO A 6 -58.08 29.08 -17.66
N CYS A 7 -58.97 29.02 -18.66
CA CYS A 7 -59.17 27.87 -19.55
C CYS A 7 -58.00 27.68 -20.54
N LEU A 8 -57.40 28.78 -21.02
CA LEU A 8 -56.28 28.75 -21.99
C LEU A 8 -54.96 28.21 -21.39
N ARG A 9 -54.74 28.40 -20.08
CA ARG A 9 -53.52 27.94 -19.40
C ARG A 9 -53.54 26.43 -19.15
N LYS A 10 -54.72 25.87 -18.85
CA LYS A 10 -54.92 24.41 -18.73
C LYS A 10 -54.85 23.70 -20.09
N GLN A 11 -55.37 24.32 -21.16
CA GLN A 11 -55.20 23.78 -22.53
C GLN A 11 -53.72 23.73 -22.95
N LYS A 12 -52.93 24.77 -22.68
CA LYS A 12 -51.48 24.76 -22.99
C LYS A 12 -50.71 23.70 -22.20
N GLN A 13 -51.05 23.48 -20.93
CA GLN A 13 -50.44 22.41 -20.12
C GLN A 13 -50.81 21.01 -20.64
N LEU A 14 -52.06 20.81 -21.05
CA LEU A 14 -52.51 19.54 -21.63
C LEU A 14 -51.83 19.27 -22.98
N VAL A 15 -51.70 20.28 -23.84
CA VAL A 15 -50.99 20.17 -25.12
C VAL A 15 -49.51 19.85 -24.92
N ASN A 16 -48.85 20.49 -23.94
CA ASN A 16 -47.45 20.19 -23.61
C ASN A 16 -47.28 18.77 -23.06
N LEU A 17 -48.22 18.28 -22.25
CA LEU A 17 -48.18 16.90 -21.73
C LEU A 17 -48.39 15.88 -22.86
N ILE A 18 -49.31 16.15 -23.79
CA ILE A 18 -49.54 15.31 -24.98
C ILE A 18 -48.29 15.29 -25.87
N LEU A 19 -47.66 16.45 -26.13
CA LEU A 19 -46.42 16.53 -26.90
C LEU A 19 -45.28 15.75 -26.24
N LEU A 20 -45.17 15.78 -24.91
CA LEU A 20 -44.16 15.03 -24.17
C LEU A 20 -44.40 13.52 -24.26
N LEU A 21 -45.65 13.07 -24.16
CA LEU A 21 -46.02 11.67 -24.31
C LEU A 21 -45.78 11.17 -25.75
N VAL A 22 -46.05 12.00 -26.76
CA VAL A 22 -45.75 11.68 -28.16
C VAL A 22 -44.24 11.59 -28.38
N ALA A 23 -43.44 12.49 -27.81
CA ALA A 23 -41.98 12.43 -27.90
C ALA A 23 -41.42 11.16 -27.24
N VAL A 24 -41.92 10.79 -26.06
CA VAL A 24 -41.54 9.53 -25.37
C VAL A 24 -41.96 8.31 -26.17
N PHE A 25 -43.14 8.33 -26.80
CA PHE A 25 -43.59 7.22 -27.64
C PHE A 25 -42.73 7.08 -28.91
N ILE A 26 -42.31 8.20 -29.51
CA ILE A 26 -41.40 8.22 -30.66
C ILE A 26 -40.02 7.69 -30.25
N THR A 27 -39.47 8.09 -29.11
CA THR A 27 -38.17 7.57 -28.65
C THR A 27 -38.22 6.09 -28.30
N LEU A 28 -39.32 5.60 -27.71
CA LEU A 28 -39.54 4.16 -27.49
C LEU A 28 -39.68 3.40 -28.82
N LYS A 29 -40.44 3.92 -29.79
CA LYS A 29 -40.56 3.33 -31.14
C LYS A 29 -39.22 3.34 -31.89
N MET A 30 -38.41 4.38 -31.73
CA MET A 30 -37.06 4.45 -32.29
C MET A 30 -36.11 3.44 -31.61
N ALA A 31 -36.17 3.31 -30.29
CA ALA A 31 -35.41 2.30 -29.55
C ALA A 31 -35.83 0.87 -29.95
N GLU A 32 -37.13 0.63 -30.16
CA GLU A 32 -37.65 -0.66 -30.64
C GLU A 32 -37.23 -0.93 -32.09
N ARG A 33 -37.11 0.10 -32.93
CA ARG A 33 -36.53 0.00 -34.29
C ARG A 33 -35.03 -0.30 -34.25
N CYS A 34 -34.26 0.38 -33.40
CA CYS A 34 -32.82 0.09 -33.19
C CYS A 34 -32.60 -1.34 -32.67
N LEU A 35 -33.45 -1.82 -31.76
CA LEU A 35 -33.37 -3.20 -31.25
C LEU A 35 -33.76 -4.24 -32.30
N LYS A 36 -34.65 -3.90 -33.25
CA LYS A 36 -35.01 -4.78 -34.38
C LYS A 36 -33.95 -4.77 -35.50
N GLU A 37 -33.25 -3.66 -35.74
CA GLU A 37 -32.13 -3.59 -36.70
C GLU A 37 -30.83 -4.25 -36.21
N VAL A 38 -30.64 -4.44 -34.90
CA VAL A 38 -29.48 -5.17 -34.34
C VAL A 38 -29.64 -6.71 -34.44
N SER A 39 -30.79 -7.21 -34.90
CA SER A 39 -31.11 -8.65 -34.89
C SER A 39 -30.81 -9.43 -36.19
N TRP A 40 -30.23 -8.83 -37.23
CA TRP A 40 -29.93 -9.56 -38.49
C TRP A 40 -28.64 -9.10 -39.20
N ILE A 41 -27.49 -9.21 -38.53
CA ILE A 41 -26.19 -9.26 -39.22
C ILE A 41 -25.53 -10.62 -38.92
N PRO A 42 -25.33 -11.50 -39.91
CA PRO A 42 -24.59 -12.73 -39.70
C PRO A 42 -23.12 -12.38 -39.47
N ILE A 43 -22.63 -12.62 -38.26
CA ILE A 43 -21.21 -12.59 -37.93
C ILE A 43 -20.54 -13.71 -38.74
N PRO A 44 -19.57 -13.44 -39.62
CA PRO A 44 -18.80 -14.50 -40.24
C PRO A 44 -18.03 -15.21 -39.13
N ALA A 45 -18.17 -16.53 -39.04
CA ALA A 45 -17.31 -17.38 -38.23
C ALA A 45 -15.85 -17.23 -38.69
N ARG A 46 -15.15 -16.20 -38.19
CA ARG A 46 -13.69 -16.14 -38.26
C ARG A 46 -13.17 -17.22 -37.33
N LYS A 47 -12.57 -18.24 -37.94
CA LYS A 47 -11.78 -19.29 -37.29
C LYS A 47 -10.92 -18.69 -36.17
N LEU A 48 -11.35 -18.89 -34.93
CA LEU A 48 -10.53 -18.76 -33.73
C LEU A 48 -9.63 -20.01 -33.67
N GLY A 49 -8.71 -20.13 -34.63
CA GLY A 49 -8.00 -21.38 -34.89
C GLY A 49 -6.47 -21.27 -34.92
N SER A 50 -5.89 -20.07 -34.79
CA SER A 50 -4.43 -19.91 -34.91
C SER A 50 -3.73 -19.36 -33.66
N THR A 51 -4.42 -18.68 -32.74
CA THR A 51 -3.75 -18.00 -31.60
C THR A 51 -3.52 -18.89 -30.38
N VAL A 52 -4.38 -19.89 -30.11
CA VAL A 52 -4.22 -20.79 -28.96
C VAL A 52 -3.11 -21.82 -29.23
N THR A 53 -3.07 -22.37 -30.44
CA THR A 53 -2.07 -23.37 -30.86
C THR A 53 -0.66 -22.77 -31.00
N GLN A 54 -0.55 -21.49 -31.42
CA GLN A 54 0.72 -20.76 -31.50
C GLN A 54 1.28 -20.41 -30.11
N LEU A 55 0.41 -19.99 -29.16
CA LEU A 55 0.82 -19.81 -27.76
C LEU A 55 1.19 -21.12 -27.07
N GLN A 56 0.54 -22.24 -27.40
CA GLN A 56 0.91 -23.58 -26.92
C GLN A 56 2.27 -24.06 -27.44
N SER A 57 2.57 -23.80 -28.72
CA SER A 57 3.88 -24.08 -29.33
C SER A 57 5.01 -23.26 -28.67
N TRP A 58 4.74 -21.99 -28.36
CA TRP A 58 5.68 -21.12 -27.65
C TRP A 58 5.88 -21.54 -26.19
N ILE A 59 4.81 -21.97 -25.52
CA ILE A 59 4.79 -22.53 -24.16
C ILE A 59 5.69 -23.76 -24.01
N GLN A 60 5.78 -24.61 -25.04
CA GLN A 60 6.60 -25.83 -25.01
C GLN A 60 8.11 -25.53 -25.05
N ASN A 61 8.52 -24.31 -25.45
CA ASN A 61 9.92 -23.89 -25.50
C ASN A 61 10.42 -23.15 -24.25
N VAL A 62 9.57 -23.01 -23.21
CA VAL A 62 9.96 -22.37 -21.93
C VAL A 62 10.52 -23.43 -20.99
N THR A 63 11.78 -23.85 -21.21
CA THR A 63 12.55 -24.66 -20.26
C THR A 63 13.62 -23.82 -19.56
N HIS A 64 13.41 -23.63 -18.26
CA HIS A 64 14.33 -23.23 -17.19
C HIS A 64 15.50 -22.28 -17.49
N LYS A 65 15.29 -21.00 -17.20
CA LYS A 65 16.29 -20.13 -16.54
C LYS A 65 15.63 -19.29 -15.45
N ALA A 66 15.27 -19.95 -14.34
CA ALA A 66 14.93 -19.24 -13.11
C ALA A 66 16.23 -18.69 -12.50
N ARG A 67 16.38 -17.37 -12.49
CA ARG A 67 17.58 -16.69 -11.97
C ARG A 67 17.63 -16.87 -10.45
N THR A 68 18.78 -17.30 -9.94
CA THR A 68 19.04 -17.53 -8.52
C THR A 68 19.11 -16.22 -7.72
N LYS A 69 18.64 -16.32 -6.46
CA LYS A 69 18.57 -15.32 -5.38
C LYS A 69 19.69 -14.27 -5.41
N GLY A 70 19.32 -12.99 -5.48
CA GLY A 70 20.26 -11.89 -5.23
C GLY A 70 19.70 -10.47 -5.27
N ALA A 71 18.68 -10.19 -6.08
CA ALA A 71 18.02 -8.89 -6.11
C ALA A 71 16.56 -9.09 -6.56
N THR A 72 15.60 -8.46 -5.89
CA THR A 72 14.27 -8.25 -6.45
C THR A 72 14.42 -7.30 -7.64
N SER A 73 14.62 -7.84 -8.83
CA SER A 73 14.59 -7.06 -10.07
C SER A 73 13.13 -6.89 -10.48
N PHE A 74 12.71 -5.64 -10.61
CA PHE A 74 11.44 -5.32 -11.26
C PHE A 74 11.51 -5.72 -12.74
N ILE A 75 10.37 -6.11 -13.31
CA ILE A 75 10.29 -6.57 -14.69
C ILE A 75 9.51 -5.53 -15.50
N THR A 76 10.12 -5.02 -16.58
CA THR A 76 9.42 -4.15 -17.53
C THR A 76 8.58 -5.00 -18.48
N VAL A 77 7.34 -4.60 -18.72
CA VAL A 77 6.50 -5.24 -19.74
C VAL A 77 6.79 -4.59 -21.10
N ASN A 78 7.18 -5.40 -22.07
CA ASN A 78 7.54 -4.90 -23.40
C ASN A 78 6.37 -4.16 -24.07
N MET A 79 6.72 -3.05 -24.72
CA MET A 79 5.81 -2.15 -25.45
C MET A 79 4.75 -1.46 -24.59
N THR A 80 4.95 -1.40 -23.27
CA THR A 80 4.07 -0.68 -22.36
C THR A 80 4.91 0.12 -21.36
N LYS A 81 4.26 1.00 -20.62
CA LYS A 81 4.85 1.73 -19.49
C LYS A 81 4.49 1.06 -18.16
N THR A 82 4.72 -0.25 -18.09
CA THR A 82 4.38 -1.08 -16.93
C THR A 82 5.60 -1.75 -16.33
N LEU A 83 5.67 -1.68 -15.01
CA LEU A 83 6.72 -2.27 -14.20
C LEU A 83 6.10 -3.24 -13.20
N LEU A 84 6.40 -4.53 -13.34
CA LEU A 84 5.94 -5.58 -12.44
C LEU A 84 6.89 -5.69 -11.25
N LEU A 85 6.33 -5.84 -10.05
CA LEU A 85 7.08 -5.83 -8.80
C LEU A 85 7.09 -7.19 -8.11
N SER A 86 5.94 -7.83 -8.04
CA SER A 86 5.74 -9.07 -7.27
C SER A 86 4.44 -9.75 -7.66
N ALA A 87 4.36 -11.07 -7.42
CA ALA A 87 3.15 -11.85 -7.66
C ALA A 87 2.77 -12.67 -6.43
N TYR A 88 1.46 -12.74 -6.15
CA TYR A 88 0.89 -13.44 -5.01
C TYR A 88 -0.34 -14.23 -5.42
N LEU A 89 -0.50 -15.43 -4.88
CA LEU A 89 -1.74 -16.17 -4.97
C LEU A 89 -2.82 -15.46 -4.14
N GLU A 90 -3.93 -15.08 -4.78
CA GLU A 90 -5.06 -14.40 -4.16
C GLU A 90 -6.13 -15.44 -3.79
N HIS A 91 -6.18 -15.80 -2.50
CA HIS A 91 -7.08 -16.85 -2.00
C HIS A 91 -8.50 -16.36 -1.68
N ARG A 92 -8.74 -15.05 -1.78
CA ARG A 92 -10.02 -14.43 -1.39
C ARG A 92 -10.96 -14.22 -2.57
N THR A 93 -10.48 -14.40 -3.80
CA THR A 93 -11.31 -14.32 -5.00
C THR A 93 -11.86 -15.70 -5.36
N ASN A 94 -13.06 -15.72 -5.92
CA ASN A 94 -13.64 -16.89 -6.58
C ASN A 94 -14.14 -16.45 -7.97
N PRO A 95 -13.55 -16.93 -9.08
CA PRO A 95 -12.47 -17.93 -9.17
C PRO A 95 -11.11 -17.47 -8.60
N ARG A 96 -10.21 -18.43 -8.34
CA ARG A 96 -8.84 -18.16 -7.84
C ARG A 96 -8.02 -17.36 -8.86
N GLN A 97 -7.20 -16.44 -8.38
CA GLN A 97 -6.41 -15.56 -9.23
C GLN A 97 -4.97 -15.41 -8.72
N VAL A 98 -4.04 -15.10 -9.62
CA VAL A 98 -2.74 -14.53 -9.25
C VAL A 98 -2.86 -13.03 -9.33
N ARG A 99 -2.50 -12.33 -8.25
CA ARG A 99 -2.37 -10.88 -8.22
C ARG A 99 -0.92 -10.50 -8.49
N VAL A 100 -0.70 -9.73 -9.55
CA VAL A 100 0.60 -9.13 -9.84
C VAL A 100 0.56 -7.66 -9.45
N ILE A 101 1.35 -7.27 -8.44
CA ILE A 101 1.49 -5.87 -8.04
C ILE A 101 2.44 -5.19 -9.02
N ALA A 102 1.99 -4.09 -9.60
CA ALA A 102 2.69 -3.34 -10.63
C ALA A 102 2.64 -1.83 -10.38
N VAL A 103 3.45 -1.10 -11.13
CA VAL A 103 3.36 0.35 -11.32
C VAL A 103 3.13 0.61 -12.80
N VAL A 104 2.10 1.40 -13.12
CA VAL A 104 1.65 1.63 -14.51
C VAL A 104 1.49 3.12 -14.80
N LEU A 105 1.72 3.52 -16.04
CA LEU A 105 1.31 4.84 -16.53
C LEU A 105 -0.22 4.87 -16.65
N ARG A 106 -0.87 5.75 -15.88
CA ARG A 106 -2.32 5.75 -15.73
C ARG A 106 -3.08 6.18 -16.99
N GLU A 107 -2.44 6.98 -17.83
CA GLU A 107 -2.98 7.49 -19.11
C GLU A 107 -2.90 6.45 -20.24
N GLU A 108 -2.10 5.39 -20.06
CA GLU A 108 -1.90 4.35 -21.06
C GLU A 108 -2.99 3.28 -20.94
N THR A 109 -3.70 3.02 -22.04
CA THR A 109 -4.66 1.90 -22.11
C THR A 109 -3.97 0.67 -22.67
N VAL A 110 -3.86 -0.38 -21.86
CA VAL A 110 -3.16 -1.61 -22.23
C VAL A 110 -3.99 -2.83 -21.86
N SER A 111 -4.07 -3.79 -22.78
CA SER A 111 -4.62 -5.12 -22.50
C SER A 111 -3.48 -6.13 -22.32
N TYR A 112 -3.49 -6.85 -21.20
CA TYR A 112 -2.46 -7.81 -20.85
C TYR A 112 -2.96 -9.25 -20.95
N ARG A 113 -2.01 -10.16 -21.15
CA ARG A 113 -2.17 -11.61 -20.92
C ARG A 113 -1.18 -12.08 -19.88
N CYS A 114 -1.60 -13.05 -19.10
CA CYS A 114 -0.74 -13.74 -18.15
C CYS A 114 -0.38 -15.13 -18.68
N VAL A 115 0.88 -15.51 -18.52
CA VAL A 115 1.36 -16.87 -18.74
C VAL A 115 1.66 -17.48 -17.37
N LEU A 116 0.89 -18.49 -16.99
CA LEU A 116 1.01 -19.19 -15.71
C LEU A 116 1.78 -20.50 -15.90
N LEU A 117 2.86 -20.68 -15.15
CA LEU A 117 3.58 -21.96 -15.06
C LEU A 117 3.01 -22.77 -13.90
N CYS A 118 2.17 -23.76 -14.20
CA CYS A 118 1.51 -24.57 -13.19
C CYS A 118 2.41 -25.75 -12.79
N ARG A 119 2.36 -26.15 -11.51
CA ARG A 119 3.20 -27.24 -10.97
C ARG A 119 2.95 -28.61 -11.58
N ASN A 120 1.82 -28.80 -12.26
CA ASN A 120 1.50 -30.00 -13.03
C ASN A 120 2.15 -29.99 -14.43
N ASN A 121 3.17 -29.17 -14.66
CA ASN A 121 3.86 -28.97 -15.94
C ASN A 121 2.95 -28.52 -17.08
N GLN A 122 1.78 -27.95 -16.76
CA GLN A 122 0.92 -27.31 -17.73
C GLN A 122 1.16 -25.81 -17.68
N ASN A 123 1.24 -25.18 -18.85
CA ASN A 123 1.24 -23.72 -18.94
C ASN A 123 -0.14 -23.26 -19.38
N HIS A 124 -0.60 -22.18 -18.77
CA HIS A 124 -1.89 -21.59 -19.11
C HIS A 124 -1.75 -20.13 -19.46
N VAL A 125 -2.57 -19.70 -20.42
CA VAL A 125 -2.65 -18.31 -20.83
C VAL A 125 -4.04 -17.81 -20.48
N SER A 126 -4.11 -16.75 -19.69
CA SER A 126 -5.36 -16.08 -19.37
C SER A 126 -5.27 -14.59 -19.69
N ASP A 127 -6.40 -13.99 -20.05
CA ASP A 127 -6.49 -12.53 -20.11
C ASP A 127 -6.37 -11.98 -18.69
N ALA A 128 -5.78 -10.79 -18.57
CA ALA A 128 -5.58 -10.14 -17.29
C ALA A 128 -6.47 -8.90 -17.12
N ASP A 129 -6.95 -8.68 -15.90
CA ASP A 129 -7.71 -7.49 -15.52
C ASP A 129 -6.78 -6.48 -14.81
N LEU A 130 -6.67 -5.27 -15.37
CA LEU A 130 -5.84 -4.20 -14.81
C LEU A 130 -6.68 -3.34 -13.84
N GLN A 131 -6.26 -3.28 -12.58
CA GLN A 131 -6.90 -2.49 -11.53
C GLN A 131 -5.93 -1.46 -10.98
N ILE A 132 -6.03 -0.22 -11.47
CA ILE A 132 -5.22 0.89 -10.96
C ILE A 132 -5.78 1.32 -9.58
N HIS A 133 -4.88 1.51 -8.61
CA HIS A 133 -5.24 1.99 -7.28
C HIS A 133 -5.74 3.44 -7.37
N SER A 134 -6.76 3.77 -6.57
CA SER A 134 -7.40 5.10 -6.59
C SER A 134 -6.51 6.20 -6.04
N ASP A 135 -5.55 5.87 -5.19
CA ASP A 135 -4.65 6.84 -4.58
C ASP A 135 -3.26 6.79 -5.21
N HIS A 136 -2.85 7.94 -5.71
CA HIS A 136 -1.61 8.18 -6.44
C HIS A 136 -1.19 9.65 -6.35
N PHE A 137 -1.81 10.46 -5.47
CA PHE A 137 -1.43 11.86 -5.17
C PHE A 137 -1.19 12.76 -6.41
N GLY A 138 -2.00 12.60 -7.47
CA GLY A 138 -1.86 13.37 -8.71
C GLY A 138 -0.64 13.01 -9.59
N PHE A 139 0.16 12.02 -9.22
CA PHE A 139 1.28 11.54 -10.04
C PHE A 139 0.78 10.75 -11.27
N ARG A 140 1.60 10.76 -12.33
CA ARG A 140 1.28 10.13 -13.63
C ARG A 140 1.27 8.61 -13.55
N TYR A 141 2.21 8.04 -12.79
CA TYR A 141 2.24 6.62 -12.51
C TYR A 141 1.53 6.31 -11.21
N GLY A 142 0.79 5.19 -11.20
CA GLY A 142 0.08 4.69 -10.03
C GLY A 142 0.41 3.23 -9.76
N THR A 143 0.26 2.81 -8.51
CA THR A 143 0.25 1.38 -8.16
C THR A 143 -0.99 0.73 -8.78
N ALA A 144 -0.83 -0.49 -9.28
CA ALA A 144 -1.92 -1.25 -9.86
C ALA A 144 -1.77 -2.74 -9.54
N ASP A 145 -2.88 -3.45 -9.65
CA ASP A 145 -2.93 -4.90 -9.63
C ASP A 145 -3.30 -5.41 -11.03
N ILE A 146 -2.51 -6.35 -11.54
CA ILE A 146 -2.84 -7.10 -12.74
C ILE A 146 -3.31 -8.48 -12.28
N MET A 147 -4.61 -8.73 -12.42
CA MET A 147 -5.28 -9.93 -11.93
C MET A 147 -5.33 -10.98 -13.03
N CYS A 148 -4.63 -12.10 -12.80
CA CYS A 148 -4.55 -13.22 -13.73
C CYS A 148 -5.45 -14.36 -13.28
N LEU A 149 -6.41 -14.77 -14.12
CA LEU A 149 -7.30 -15.89 -13.81
C LEU A 149 -6.53 -17.21 -13.78
N ILE A 150 -6.76 -18.02 -12.73
CA ILE A 150 -6.24 -19.39 -12.63
C ILE A 150 -7.35 -20.35 -13.08
N PRO A 151 -7.16 -21.13 -14.16
CA PRO A 151 -8.14 -22.10 -14.62
C PRO A 151 -8.23 -23.29 -13.66
N SER A 152 -9.33 -24.03 -13.70
CA SER A 152 -9.51 -25.25 -12.91
C SER A 152 -8.47 -26.34 -13.21
N SER A 153 -7.92 -26.38 -14.43
CA SER A 153 -6.86 -27.31 -14.82
C SER A 153 -5.49 -26.98 -14.21
N CYS A 154 -5.27 -25.73 -13.77
CA CYS A 154 -4.05 -25.32 -13.09
C CYS A 154 -4.22 -25.54 -11.58
N GLY A 155 -3.58 -26.58 -11.04
CA GLY A 155 -3.62 -26.86 -9.60
C GLY A 155 -3.14 -25.66 -8.77
N THR A 156 -1.85 -25.34 -8.89
CA THR A 156 -1.23 -24.14 -8.30
C THR A 156 -0.18 -23.57 -9.26
N PRO A 157 -0.26 -22.27 -9.61
CA PRO A 157 0.77 -21.61 -10.39
C PRO A 157 2.01 -21.38 -9.53
N SER A 158 3.18 -21.76 -10.04
CA SER A 158 4.48 -21.48 -9.40
C SER A 158 5.04 -20.12 -9.82
N HIS A 159 4.78 -19.73 -11.06
CA HIS A 159 5.28 -18.49 -11.65
C HIS A 159 4.24 -17.88 -12.58
N VAL A 160 4.35 -16.57 -12.79
CA VAL A 160 3.53 -15.82 -13.73
C VAL A 160 4.40 -14.86 -14.53
N ALA A 161 4.19 -14.79 -15.84
CA ALA A 161 4.68 -13.72 -16.68
C ALA A 161 3.48 -12.88 -17.16
N VAL A 162 3.70 -11.58 -17.37
CA VAL A 162 2.69 -10.66 -17.90
C VAL A 162 3.22 -10.05 -19.19
N ALA A 163 2.43 -10.10 -20.26
CA ALA A 163 2.78 -9.56 -21.56
C ALA A 163 1.66 -8.70 -22.12
N SER A 164 2.00 -7.69 -22.93
CA SER A 164 1.04 -6.95 -23.72
C SER A 164 0.43 -7.84 -24.80
N THR A 165 -0.89 -7.76 -25.00
CA THR A 165 -1.58 -8.46 -26.11
C THR A 165 -1.12 -8.00 -27.49
N ALA A 166 -0.55 -6.81 -27.60
CA ALA A 166 0.02 -6.30 -28.84
C ALA A 166 1.36 -6.97 -29.21
N PHE A 167 2.00 -7.68 -28.26
CA PHE A 167 3.36 -8.21 -28.43
C PHE A 167 3.41 -9.34 -29.46
N LYS A 168 4.30 -9.20 -30.43
CA LYS A 168 4.56 -10.17 -31.50
C LYS A 168 5.99 -10.73 -31.34
N GLU A 169 6.07 -11.76 -30.50
CA GLU A 169 7.05 -12.87 -30.48
C GLU A 169 8.58 -12.66 -30.36
N GLU A 170 9.15 -11.46 -30.30
CA GLU A 170 10.62 -11.34 -30.29
C GLU A 170 11.32 -11.47 -28.91
N HIS A 171 10.62 -11.59 -27.79
CA HIS A 171 11.23 -11.75 -26.45
C HIS A 171 10.45 -12.73 -25.57
N GLN A 172 11.19 -13.55 -24.82
CA GLN A 172 10.61 -14.35 -23.74
C GLN A 172 10.33 -13.44 -22.53
N PRO A 173 9.08 -13.36 -22.04
CA PRO A 173 8.75 -12.53 -20.90
C PRO A 173 9.36 -13.14 -19.65
N GLU A 174 9.85 -12.27 -18.78
CA GLU A 174 10.40 -12.69 -17.50
C GLU A 174 9.29 -13.10 -16.54
N PHE A 175 9.57 -14.11 -15.72
CA PHE A 175 8.61 -14.70 -14.79
C PHE A 175 8.83 -14.19 -13.36
N LEU A 176 7.74 -13.84 -12.70
CA LEU A 176 7.67 -13.62 -11.26
C LEU A 176 7.31 -14.93 -10.55
N GLU A 177 8.00 -15.23 -9.45
CA GLU A 177 7.58 -16.26 -8.51
C GLU A 177 6.23 -15.87 -7.89
N VAL A 178 5.26 -16.80 -7.89
CA VAL A 178 3.97 -16.63 -7.23
C VAL A 178 4.10 -17.01 -5.76
N LYS A 179 4.08 -16.00 -4.89
CA LYS A 179 4.17 -16.17 -3.43
C LYS A 179 2.81 -16.49 -2.81
N ASN A 180 2.78 -16.70 -1.49
CA ASN A 180 1.58 -17.02 -0.72
C ASN A 180 0.87 -18.31 -1.16
N GLU A 181 1.61 -19.34 -1.58
CA GLU A 181 1.03 -20.59 -2.06
C GLU A 181 0.10 -21.27 -1.04
N ASN A 182 0.47 -21.23 0.25
CA ASN A 182 -0.28 -21.88 1.33
C ASN A 182 -1.08 -20.86 2.13
N LYS A 183 -2.41 -21.00 2.11
CA LYS A 183 -3.31 -20.26 2.99
C LYS A 183 -3.11 -20.72 4.44
N LYS A 184 -2.59 -19.85 5.29
CA LYS A 184 -2.50 -20.09 6.74
C LYS A 184 -3.66 -19.40 7.48
N THR A 185 -4.32 -20.13 8.37
CA THR A 185 -5.51 -19.64 9.08
C THR A 185 -5.26 -19.35 10.56
N GLU A 186 -4.43 -20.16 11.23
CA GLU A 186 -4.33 -20.19 12.70
C GLU A 186 -2.90 -20.01 13.24
N SER A 187 -1.87 -20.55 12.56
CA SER A 187 -0.48 -20.41 12.97
C SER A 187 0.26 -19.36 12.15
N PHE A 188 0.67 -18.28 12.81
CA PHE A 188 1.48 -17.21 12.22
C PHE A 188 2.90 -17.26 12.76
N ASN A 189 3.88 -16.99 11.90
CA ASN A 189 5.28 -16.88 12.32
C ASN A 189 5.49 -15.64 13.21
N HIS A 190 4.65 -14.61 13.01
CA HIS A 190 4.75 -13.32 13.65
C HIS A 190 3.37 -12.87 14.14
N THR A 191 3.26 -12.41 15.39
CA THR A 191 2.02 -11.76 15.84
C THR A 191 1.90 -10.38 15.21
N PHE A 192 2.98 -9.60 15.29
CA PHE A 192 3.05 -8.24 14.78
C PHE A 192 4.23 -8.08 13.81
N THR A 193 3.97 -7.41 12.71
CA THR A 193 4.97 -6.99 11.72
C THR A 193 4.80 -5.52 11.39
N VAL A 194 5.90 -4.79 11.23
CA VAL A 194 5.88 -3.41 10.75
C VAL A 194 6.41 -3.38 9.31
N CYS A 195 5.63 -2.76 8.43
CA CYS A 195 6.05 -2.41 7.08
C CYS A 195 6.40 -0.93 7.07
N LEU A 196 7.69 -0.64 6.95
CA LEU A 196 8.17 0.73 6.83
C LEU A 196 8.11 1.16 5.37
N SER A 197 7.70 2.41 5.18
CA SER A 197 7.77 3.12 3.91
C SER A 197 9.18 3.12 3.30
N THR A 198 9.26 3.47 2.02
CA THR A 198 10.52 3.45 1.27
C THR A 198 11.59 4.32 1.92
N MET A 199 12.78 3.74 2.13
CA MET A 199 13.95 4.43 2.66
C MET A 199 14.80 4.97 1.50
N PHE A 200 14.93 6.28 1.42
CA PHE A 200 15.77 6.97 0.44
C PHE A 200 16.52 8.11 1.11
N ASP A 201 17.76 8.33 0.69
CA ASP A 201 18.67 9.38 1.17
C ASP A 201 18.74 9.46 2.71
N PHE A 202 18.60 8.31 3.37
CA PHE A 202 18.30 8.25 4.81
C PHE A 202 19.57 8.31 5.68
N ASN A 203 19.59 9.26 6.63
CA ASN A 203 20.70 9.46 7.58
C ASN A 203 20.24 9.69 9.03
N ASN A 204 18.95 9.46 9.34
CA ASN A 204 18.42 9.63 10.69
C ASN A 204 18.65 8.36 11.53
N VAL A 205 19.92 8.10 11.86
CA VAL A 205 20.40 6.86 12.48
C VAL A 205 19.81 6.66 13.87
N LEU A 206 19.86 7.70 14.72
CA LEU A 206 19.41 7.62 16.11
C LEU A 206 17.91 7.31 16.21
N GLN A 207 17.07 8.09 15.52
CA GLN A 207 15.62 7.88 15.52
C GLN A 207 15.24 6.51 14.94
N PHE A 208 15.97 6.02 13.94
CA PHE A 208 15.72 4.69 13.39
C PHE A 208 16.02 3.57 14.40
N VAL A 209 17.13 3.65 15.13
CA VAL A 209 17.44 2.71 16.22
C VAL A 209 16.40 2.79 17.32
N GLN A 210 16.03 4.00 17.76
CA GLN A 210 14.99 4.20 18.78
C GLN A 210 13.65 3.62 18.34
N SER A 211 13.27 3.80 17.07
CA SER A 211 12.01 3.26 16.54
C SER A 211 12.02 1.74 16.46
N LEU A 212 13.12 1.11 16.01
CA LEU A 212 13.24 -0.34 15.97
C LEU A 212 13.20 -0.96 17.38
N GLU A 213 13.87 -0.37 18.37
CA GLU A 213 13.78 -0.85 19.75
C GLU A 213 12.38 -0.63 20.34
N MET A 214 11.74 0.50 20.06
CA MET A 214 10.35 0.73 20.46
C MET A 214 9.39 -0.30 19.85
N PHE A 215 9.53 -0.63 18.56
CA PHE A 215 8.74 -1.68 17.93
C PHE A 215 8.92 -3.02 18.65
N ARG A 216 10.14 -3.38 19.05
CA ARG A 216 10.39 -4.60 19.83
C ARG A 216 9.66 -4.57 21.18
N PHE A 217 9.70 -3.47 21.91
CA PHE A 217 8.98 -3.34 23.18
C PHE A 217 7.47 -3.39 23.01
N LEU A 218 6.95 -2.91 21.87
CA LEU A 218 5.54 -3.00 21.53
C LEU A 218 5.11 -4.43 21.14
N GLY A 219 6.05 -5.38 20.99
CA GLY A 219 5.78 -6.77 20.63
C GLY A 219 5.98 -7.10 19.15
N VAL A 220 6.58 -6.19 18.37
CA VAL A 220 6.91 -6.43 16.96
C VAL A 220 8.04 -7.44 16.84
N SER A 221 7.79 -8.49 16.08
CA SER A 221 8.74 -9.59 15.87
C SER A 221 9.47 -9.50 14.53
N LYS A 222 8.94 -8.73 13.57
CA LYS A 222 9.55 -8.56 12.25
C LYS A 222 9.28 -7.17 11.70
N VAL A 223 10.29 -6.57 11.07
CA VAL A 223 10.19 -5.28 10.39
C VAL A 223 10.67 -5.44 8.95
N PHE A 224 10.03 -4.77 8.01
CA PHE A 224 10.42 -4.72 6.61
C PHE A 224 10.76 -3.28 6.22
N VAL A 225 11.88 -3.10 5.52
CA VAL A 225 12.30 -1.80 4.96
C VAL A 225 12.59 -1.97 3.48
N TYR A 226 11.95 -1.13 2.66
CA TYR A 226 12.19 -1.06 1.22
C TYR A 226 13.27 -0.02 0.96
N LYS A 227 14.50 -0.48 0.73
CA LYS A 227 15.69 0.38 0.73
C LYS A 227 16.09 0.78 -0.68
N THR A 228 16.05 2.07 -0.94
CA THR A 228 16.64 2.72 -2.13
C THR A 228 18.08 3.13 -1.82
N SER A 229 18.28 4.08 -0.91
CA SER A 229 19.58 4.64 -0.53
C SER A 229 19.60 5.03 0.95
N CYS A 230 20.75 4.93 1.58
CA CYS A 230 20.97 5.36 2.97
C CYS A 230 22.45 5.65 3.23
N SER A 231 22.75 6.30 4.35
CA SER A 231 24.13 6.54 4.81
C SER A 231 24.85 5.23 5.16
N ALA A 232 26.19 5.27 5.20
CA ALA A 232 27.00 4.12 5.65
C ALA A 232 26.70 3.74 7.11
N LYS A 233 26.43 4.73 7.98
CA LYS A 233 26.04 4.49 9.37
C LYS A 233 24.68 3.77 9.45
N THR A 234 23.68 4.23 8.69
CA THR A 234 22.38 3.55 8.58
C THR A 234 22.57 2.13 8.06
N GLN A 235 23.42 1.91 7.05
CA GLN A 235 23.68 0.56 6.53
C GLN A 235 24.23 -0.40 7.59
N ARG A 236 25.10 0.08 8.50
CA ARG A 236 25.59 -0.75 9.62
C ARG A 236 24.45 -1.17 10.57
N VAL A 237 23.54 -0.26 10.87
CA VAL A 237 22.33 -0.54 11.68
C VAL A 237 21.40 -1.52 10.97
N LEU A 238 21.14 -1.34 9.68
CA LEU A 238 20.35 -2.28 8.87
C LEU A 238 20.96 -3.70 8.91
N ASN A 239 22.28 -3.79 8.72
CA ASN A 239 22.99 -5.07 8.77
C ASN A 239 22.89 -5.73 10.16
N TYR A 240 23.02 -4.94 11.22
CA TYR A 240 22.87 -5.41 12.60
C TYR A 240 21.51 -6.05 12.86
N TYR A 241 20.42 -5.35 12.56
CA TYR A 241 19.07 -5.88 12.78
C TYR A 241 18.69 -7.01 11.81
N THR A 242 19.26 -7.03 10.61
CA THR A 242 19.11 -8.14 9.67
C THR A 242 19.75 -9.41 10.24
N ARG A 243 20.97 -9.33 10.80
CA ARG A 243 21.64 -10.47 11.46
C ARG A 243 20.89 -10.97 12.69
N LYS A 244 20.24 -10.08 13.45
CA LYS A 244 19.36 -10.46 14.58
C LYS A 244 18.02 -11.05 14.13
N GLY A 245 17.74 -11.13 12.84
CA GLY A 245 16.49 -11.68 12.30
C GLY A 245 15.28 -10.76 12.44
N ILE A 246 15.44 -9.58 13.05
CA ILE A 246 14.38 -8.62 13.36
C ILE A 246 13.98 -7.84 12.10
N LEU A 247 14.95 -7.49 11.25
CA LEU A 247 14.73 -6.70 10.04
C LEU A 247 14.87 -7.56 8.78
N GLU A 248 14.06 -7.29 7.77
CA GLU A 248 14.24 -7.76 6.39
C GLU A 248 14.34 -6.54 5.48
N VAL A 249 15.49 -6.39 4.80
CA VAL A 249 15.73 -5.29 3.87
C VAL A 249 15.41 -5.76 2.46
N ILE A 250 14.44 -5.11 1.83
CA ILE A 250 14.06 -5.37 0.43
C ILE A 250 14.77 -4.33 -0.45
N PRO A 251 15.65 -4.75 -1.38
CA PRO A 251 16.22 -3.84 -2.36
C PRO A 251 15.11 -3.19 -3.21
N TRP A 252 15.13 -1.86 -3.31
CA TRP A 252 14.09 -1.09 -3.96
C TRP A 252 14.68 -0.04 -4.90
N SER A 253 14.87 -0.40 -6.18
CA SER A 253 15.61 0.39 -7.15
C SER A 253 14.72 1.06 -8.20
N MET A 254 13.64 1.71 -7.75
CA MET A 254 12.60 2.30 -8.63
C MET A 254 13.15 3.39 -9.55
N SER A 255 14.14 4.15 -9.08
CA SER A 255 14.82 5.20 -9.86
C SER A 255 15.57 4.69 -11.09
N GLY A 256 15.86 3.39 -11.17
CA GLY A 256 16.46 2.77 -12.37
C GLY A 256 15.47 2.61 -13.52
N PHE A 257 14.16 2.75 -13.25
CA PHE A 257 13.09 2.50 -14.22
C PHE A 257 12.21 3.72 -14.47
N LEU A 258 12.03 4.57 -13.46
CA LEU A 258 11.10 5.70 -13.50
C LEU A 258 11.73 6.96 -12.89
N ASN A 259 11.28 8.12 -13.35
CA ASN A 259 11.58 9.38 -12.69
C ASN A 259 10.77 9.48 -11.39
N VAL A 260 11.40 9.20 -10.26
CA VAL A 260 10.75 9.14 -8.95
C VAL A 260 10.77 10.49 -8.22
N SER A 261 9.68 10.81 -7.53
CA SER A 261 9.55 12.03 -6.75
C SER A 261 10.06 11.88 -5.32
N ARG A 262 10.57 12.98 -4.76
CA ARG A 262 10.87 13.19 -3.33
C ARG A 262 9.79 13.99 -2.60
N GLY A 263 8.71 14.37 -3.27
CA GLY A 263 7.64 15.20 -2.73
C GLY A 263 6.32 14.44 -2.65
N TRP A 264 5.42 14.97 -1.82
CA TRP A 264 4.07 14.43 -1.61
C TRP A 264 3.10 14.80 -2.75
N LEU A 265 3.45 15.80 -3.56
CA LEU A 265 2.75 16.18 -4.80
C LEU A 265 3.76 16.46 -5.92
N PRO A 266 3.36 16.35 -7.20
CA PRO A 266 4.20 16.73 -8.33
C PRO A 266 4.73 18.18 -8.25
N SER A 267 3.94 19.11 -7.70
CA SER A 267 4.34 20.52 -7.52
C SER A 267 5.37 20.74 -6.41
N HIS A 268 5.40 19.87 -5.39
CA HIS A 268 6.32 19.97 -4.26
C HIS A 268 7.61 19.15 -4.47
N GLY A 269 7.54 18.12 -5.30
CA GLY A 269 8.69 17.35 -5.75
C GLY A 269 8.39 16.82 -7.15
N PRO A 270 8.98 17.41 -8.20
CA PRO A 270 8.80 16.92 -9.55
C PRO A 270 9.18 15.43 -9.67
N GLY A 271 8.48 14.72 -10.54
CA GLY A 271 8.63 13.29 -10.75
C GLY A 271 7.33 12.67 -11.25
N ASP A 272 7.43 11.43 -11.71
CA ASP A 272 6.32 10.67 -12.29
C ASP A 272 5.67 9.70 -11.30
N LEU A 273 6.37 9.36 -10.19
CA LEU A 273 5.91 8.42 -9.17
C LEU A 273 6.15 8.94 -7.75
N HIS A 274 5.11 8.89 -6.92
CA HIS A 274 5.10 9.34 -5.52
C HIS A 274 6.14 8.61 -4.65
N TYR A 275 6.97 9.36 -3.92
CA TYR A 275 7.95 8.89 -2.93
C TYR A 275 8.60 7.54 -3.27
N PHE A 276 9.32 7.47 -4.41
CA PHE A 276 10.02 6.25 -4.82
C PHE A 276 9.12 5.00 -4.93
N GLY A 277 7.82 5.15 -5.13
CA GLY A 277 6.87 4.04 -5.19
C GLY A 277 6.45 3.49 -3.82
N GLN A 278 6.38 4.34 -2.79
CA GLN A 278 6.00 3.95 -1.43
C GLN A 278 4.69 3.17 -1.35
N ILE A 279 3.64 3.57 -2.10
CA ILE A 279 2.36 2.85 -2.12
C ILE A 279 2.57 1.42 -2.62
N ALA A 280 3.36 1.24 -3.68
CA ALA A 280 3.64 -0.08 -4.24
C ALA A 280 4.45 -0.95 -3.27
N ALA A 281 5.42 -0.36 -2.56
CA ALA A 281 6.19 -1.04 -1.52
C ALA A 281 5.30 -1.51 -0.35
N LEU A 282 4.39 -0.66 0.13
CA LEU A 282 3.47 -1.00 1.22
C LEU A 282 2.51 -2.13 0.82
N ASN A 283 2.04 -2.15 -0.43
CA ASN A 283 1.21 -3.23 -0.96
C ASN A 283 1.99 -4.55 -1.12
N ASP A 284 3.25 -4.52 -1.62
CA ASP A 284 4.12 -5.73 -1.60
C ASP A 284 4.30 -6.25 -0.16
N CYS A 285 4.52 -5.34 0.80
CA CYS A 285 4.75 -5.73 2.19
C CYS A 285 3.51 -6.34 2.84
N LEU A 286 2.33 -5.76 2.57
CA LEU A 286 1.05 -6.28 3.03
C LEU A 286 0.85 -7.73 2.55
N TYR A 287 1.02 -7.96 1.24
CA TYR A 287 0.83 -9.29 0.66
C TYR A 287 1.90 -10.29 1.11
N ARG A 288 3.17 -9.87 1.18
CA ARG A 288 4.27 -10.69 1.71
C ARG A 288 3.97 -11.22 3.10
N ASN A 289 3.26 -10.45 3.92
CA ASN A 289 2.96 -10.79 5.31
C ASN A 289 1.54 -11.35 5.53
N MET A 290 0.73 -11.48 4.48
CA MET A 290 -0.67 -11.94 4.57
C MET A 290 -0.85 -13.27 5.32
N TYR A 291 0.08 -14.21 5.14
CA TYR A 291 0.08 -15.50 5.84
C TYR A 291 1.33 -15.73 6.70
N ARG A 292 2.11 -14.67 6.96
CA ARG A 292 3.25 -14.71 7.88
C ARG A 292 2.93 -14.03 9.21
N SER A 293 2.00 -13.07 9.19
CA SER A 293 1.75 -12.19 10.33
C SER A 293 0.26 -12.10 10.68
N LYS A 294 -0.06 -12.10 11.98
CA LYS A 294 -1.45 -11.91 12.44
C LYS A 294 -1.91 -10.47 12.19
N TYR A 295 -1.07 -9.49 12.53
CA TYR A 295 -1.27 -8.07 12.23
C TYR A 295 -0.06 -7.46 11.55
N VAL A 296 -0.33 -6.50 10.67
CA VAL A 296 0.66 -5.68 9.97
C VAL A 296 0.37 -4.21 10.26
N ALA A 297 1.38 -3.49 10.73
CA ALA A 297 1.33 -2.04 10.90
C ALA A 297 2.05 -1.38 9.72
N LEU A 298 1.45 -0.34 9.13
CA LEU A 298 2.08 0.47 8.07
C LEU A 298 2.56 1.78 8.69
N HIS A 299 3.87 2.03 8.66
CA HIS A 299 4.51 3.13 9.38
C HIS A 299 5.54 3.85 8.50
N ASP A 300 5.80 5.11 8.82
CA ASP A 300 7.06 5.78 8.50
C ASP A 300 8.09 5.58 9.63
N MET A 301 9.35 5.88 9.36
CA MET A 301 10.46 5.61 10.29
C MET A 301 10.48 6.54 11.50
N ASP A 302 9.72 7.61 11.46
CA ASP A 302 9.59 8.67 12.47
C ASP A 302 8.26 8.61 13.23
N GLU A 303 7.51 7.50 13.08
CA GLU A 303 6.16 7.31 13.61
C GLU A 303 6.06 6.11 14.58
N LEU A 304 5.49 6.36 15.76
CA LEU A 304 5.26 5.34 16.79
C LEU A 304 3.79 5.32 17.24
N ILE A 305 3.08 4.21 16.99
CA ILE A 305 1.72 4.01 17.52
C ILE A 305 1.85 3.52 18.96
N LEU A 306 1.56 4.40 19.92
CA LEU A 306 1.72 4.11 21.35
C LEU A 306 0.37 3.91 22.04
N PRO A 307 0.18 2.77 22.74
CA PRO A 307 -0.93 2.61 23.66
C PRO A 307 -0.81 3.58 24.83
N GLN A 308 -1.93 4.14 25.27
CA GLN A 308 -1.96 5.14 26.35
C GLN A 308 -2.18 4.52 27.73
N THR A 309 -2.88 3.38 27.81
CA THR A 309 -3.22 2.70 29.07
C THR A 309 -2.47 1.40 29.33
N VAL A 310 -1.88 0.79 28.29
CA VAL A 310 -1.10 -0.46 28.35
C VAL A 310 0.29 -0.27 27.76
N LYS A 311 1.19 -1.26 27.89
CA LYS A 311 2.59 -1.13 27.44
C LYS A 311 2.87 -1.71 26.06
N THR A 312 2.07 -2.66 25.60
CA THR A 312 2.38 -3.40 24.35
C THR A 312 1.21 -3.45 23.38
N TRP A 313 1.48 -3.75 22.11
CA TRP A 313 0.42 -4.06 21.14
C TRP A 313 -0.27 -5.39 21.46
N THR A 314 0.45 -6.34 22.08
CA THR A 314 -0.13 -7.60 22.57
C THR A 314 -1.29 -7.36 23.54
N GLU A 315 -1.19 -6.35 24.39
CA GLU A 315 -2.26 -5.94 25.31
C GLU A 315 -3.28 -5.01 24.64
N LEU A 316 -2.84 -4.12 23.72
CA LEU A 316 -3.70 -3.15 23.06
C LEU A 316 -4.73 -3.80 22.12
N LEU A 317 -4.29 -4.72 21.24
CA LEU A 317 -5.17 -5.24 20.19
C LEU A 317 -6.41 -5.97 20.73
N PRO A 318 -6.32 -6.80 21.80
CA PRO A 318 -7.50 -7.36 22.45
C PRO A 318 -8.49 -6.30 22.96
N LEU A 319 -7.99 -5.17 23.50
CA LEU A 319 -8.84 -4.06 23.93
C LEU A 319 -9.57 -3.40 22.75
N LEU A 320 -8.87 -3.25 21.62
CA LEU A 320 -9.47 -2.71 20.40
C LEU A 320 -10.51 -3.66 19.80
N GLU A 321 -10.24 -4.97 19.78
CA GLU A 321 -11.20 -5.98 19.30
C GLU A 321 -12.47 -6.04 20.16
N SER A 322 -12.31 -5.86 21.48
CA SER A 322 -13.44 -5.77 22.42
C SER A 322 -14.27 -4.50 22.20
N LYS A 323 -13.63 -3.35 21.98
CA LYS A 323 -14.31 -2.06 21.80
C LYS A 323 -14.96 -1.87 20.42
N TYR A 324 -14.28 -2.29 19.35
CA TYR A 324 -14.65 -1.97 17.97
C TYR A 324 -15.13 -3.16 17.13
N THR A 325 -15.23 -4.35 17.73
CA THR A 325 -15.44 -5.66 17.07
C THR A 325 -14.16 -6.22 16.46
N GLN A 326 -14.07 -7.55 16.43
CA GLN A 326 -12.98 -8.29 15.78
C GLN A 326 -12.92 -7.96 14.28
N ASN A 327 -11.77 -8.20 13.65
CA ASN A 327 -11.59 -8.08 12.19
C ASN A 327 -11.77 -6.66 11.61
N LYS A 328 -11.49 -5.63 12.41
CA LYS A 328 -11.33 -4.24 11.94
C LYS A 328 -9.88 -3.95 11.56
N CYS A 329 -9.69 -3.02 10.62
CA CYS A 329 -8.46 -2.23 10.55
C CYS A 329 -8.55 -1.10 11.57
N TYR A 330 -7.44 -0.73 12.19
CA TYR A 330 -7.38 0.30 13.23
C TYR A 330 -6.61 1.51 12.70
N MET A 331 -7.22 2.69 12.76
CA MET A 331 -6.64 3.97 12.33
C MET A 331 -6.28 4.80 13.55
N PHE A 332 -5.05 5.32 13.58
CA PHE A 332 -4.49 6.04 14.71
C PHE A 332 -4.19 7.49 14.34
N GLU A 333 -4.85 8.41 15.04
CA GLU A 333 -4.70 9.86 14.88
C GLU A 333 -3.23 10.28 14.96
N ASN A 334 -2.82 11.17 14.04
CA ASN A 334 -1.49 11.75 14.02
C ASN A 334 -1.32 12.81 15.11
N ASN A 335 -0.31 12.65 15.95
CA ASN A 335 0.06 13.63 16.97
C ASN A 335 1.51 14.06 16.70
N VAL A 336 1.69 15.30 16.25
CA VAL A 336 2.98 15.83 15.82
C VAL A 336 3.80 16.28 17.02
N PHE A 337 5.01 15.75 17.15
CA PHE A 337 6.03 16.15 18.12
C PHE A 337 7.17 16.88 17.38
N PRO A 338 7.17 18.22 17.39
CA PRO A 338 8.16 19.01 16.68
C PRO A 338 9.62 18.67 17.07
N ASN A 339 10.42 18.28 16.07
CA ASN A 339 11.80 17.78 16.24
C ASN A 339 12.87 18.87 16.41
N ASN A 340 12.49 20.14 16.37
CA ASN A 340 13.35 21.29 16.67
C ASN A 340 13.08 21.88 18.08
N VAL A 341 12.27 21.19 18.89
CA VAL A 341 11.77 21.69 20.18
C VAL A 341 12.19 20.76 21.28
N THR A 342 13.10 21.24 22.13
CA THR A 342 13.50 20.52 23.34
C THR A 342 13.25 21.45 24.51
N LEU A 343 12.14 21.25 25.21
CA LEU A 343 11.85 22.01 26.43
C LEU A 343 12.62 21.39 27.61
N PRO A 344 13.22 22.21 28.49
CA PRO A 344 14.01 21.70 29.60
C PRO A 344 13.17 20.79 30.48
N ARG A 345 13.56 19.51 30.61
CA ARG A 345 13.31 18.79 31.86
C ARG A 345 14.15 19.49 32.90
N GLY A 346 13.62 19.83 34.07
CA GLY A 346 14.41 20.51 35.11
C GLY A 346 15.77 19.79 35.32
N GLY A 347 16.85 20.37 34.78
CA GLY A 347 18.20 19.78 34.78
C GLY A 347 18.92 19.81 33.42
N THR A 348 20.23 20.09 33.47
CA THR A 348 21.16 19.95 32.35
C THR A 348 21.52 18.48 32.14
N GLU A 349 20.60 17.66 31.61
CA GLU A 349 21.01 16.33 31.14
C GLU A 349 21.90 16.51 29.91
N PRO A 350 23.13 15.97 29.89
CA PRO A 350 23.99 16.02 28.71
C PRO A 350 23.25 15.43 27.52
N ALA A 351 23.41 16.04 26.34
CA ALA A 351 22.88 15.48 25.09
C ALA A 351 23.30 14.01 24.95
N ARG A 352 22.33 13.11 25.13
CA ARG A 352 22.51 11.67 24.96
C ARG A 352 22.90 11.42 23.51
N TRP A 353 23.79 10.46 23.27
CA TRP A 353 24.20 10.05 21.91
C TRP A 353 24.79 11.17 21.03
N ARG A 354 25.49 12.14 21.64
CA ARG A 354 26.23 13.18 20.91
C ARG A 354 27.12 12.57 19.81
N GLY A 355 26.97 13.04 18.57
CA GLY A 355 27.73 12.56 17.41
C GLY A 355 27.07 11.44 16.60
N VAL A 356 25.94 10.90 17.08
CA VAL A 356 25.09 9.99 16.30
C VAL A 356 24.12 10.83 15.45
N PRO A 357 24.13 10.70 14.10
CA PRO A 357 23.20 11.44 13.26
C PRO A 357 21.74 11.07 13.55
N GLY A 358 20.86 12.07 13.66
CA GLY A 358 19.43 11.86 13.81
C GLY A 358 18.82 12.56 15.01
N VAL A 359 17.52 12.34 15.18
CA VAL A 359 16.71 12.93 16.25
C VAL A 359 16.66 12.01 17.45
N ASP A 360 16.79 12.56 18.66
CA ASP A 360 16.48 11.84 19.91
C ASP A 360 15.00 12.02 20.24
N VAL A 361 14.17 11.01 19.98
CA VAL A 361 12.72 11.10 20.24
C VAL A 361 12.38 11.32 21.71
N LEU A 362 13.28 10.94 22.65
CA LEU A 362 13.07 11.19 24.07
C LEU A 362 13.24 12.66 24.45
N ALA A 363 13.84 13.49 23.59
CA ALA A 363 13.98 14.92 23.81
C ALA A 363 12.70 15.71 23.43
N HIS A 364 11.80 15.10 22.65
CA HIS A 364 10.62 15.75 22.08
C HIS A 364 9.34 15.23 22.73
N LEU A 365 8.95 15.84 23.85
CA LEU A 365 7.78 15.43 24.66
C LEU A 365 6.59 16.39 24.60
N HIS A 366 6.64 17.39 23.72
CA HIS A 366 5.55 18.35 23.58
C HIS A 366 5.01 18.23 22.16
N GLN A 367 3.70 18.01 22.07
CA GLN A 367 3.00 17.84 20.79
C GLN A 367 2.25 19.11 20.42
N GLU A 368 2.04 19.30 19.12
CA GLU A 368 1.09 20.30 18.66
C GLU A 368 -0.34 19.96 19.14
N PRO A 369 -1.17 20.96 19.51
CA PRO A 369 -2.58 20.72 19.78
C PRO A 369 -3.23 20.13 18.53
N VAL A 370 -3.99 19.06 18.71
CA VAL A 370 -4.67 18.41 17.59
C VAL A 370 -5.93 19.21 17.27
N SER A 371 -5.95 19.89 16.13
CA SER A 371 -7.15 20.55 15.62
C SER A 371 -8.14 19.51 15.09
N LYS A 372 -9.44 19.83 15.12
CA LYS A 372 -10.49 18.94 14.58
C LYS A 372 -10.28 18.61 13.10
N ASP A 373 -9.65 19.50 12.36
CA ASP A 373 -9.42 19.35 10.92
C ASP A 373 -8.25 18.40 10.61
N HIS A 374 -7.28 18.26 11.52
CA HIS A 374 -6.10 17.42 11.32
C HIS A 374 -6.22 15.99 11.89
N VAL A 375 -7.31 15.67 12.60
CA VAL A 375 -7.54 14.33 13.19
C VAL A 375 -7.44 13.21 12.14
N TYR A 376 -7.90 13.50 10.92
CA TYR A 376 -8.02 12.54 9.83
C TYR A 376 -6.86 12.61 8.83
N GLU A 377 -5.87 13.46 9.07
CA GLU A 377 -4.72 13.63 8.19
C GLU A 377 -3.52 12.83 8.70
N LYS A 378 -2.77 12.24 7.76
CA LYS A 378 -1.49 11.57 8.03
C LYS A 378 -1.52 10.49 9.12
N PHE A 379 -2.69 9.92 9.38
CA PHE A 379 -2.85 8.78 10.28
C PHE A 379 -2.12 7.55 9.75
N LYS A 380 -1.96 6.55 10.63
CA LYS A 380 -1.42 5.24 10.27
C LYS A 380 -2.30 4.12 10.76
N ILE A 381 -2.02 2.92 10.28
CA ILE A 381 -2.90 1.77 10.48
C ILE A 381 -2.20 0.54 11.01
N ILE A 382 -2.95 -0.23 11.79
CA ILE A 382 -2.67 -1.64 12.10
C ILE A 382 -3.82 -2.46 11.53
N VAL A 383 -3.50 -3.47 10.72
CA VAL A 383 -4.50 -4.28 10.00
C VAL A 383 -4.23 -5.76 10.14
N ASN A 384 -5.30 -6.57 10.05
CA ASN A 384 -5.16 -7.98 9.66
C ASN A 384 -4.96 -8.02 8.13
N PRO A 385 -3.79 -8.44 7.62
CA PRO A 385 -3.46 -8.32 6.20
C PRO A 385 -4.36 -9.20 5.31
N ARG A 386 -5.07 -10.18 5.88
CA ARG A 386 -6.04 -11.01 5.14
C ARG A 386 -7.35 -10.29 4.85
N LEU A 387 -7.66 -9.19 5.55
CA LEU A 387 -8.89 -8.42 5.36
C LEU A 387 -8.74 -7.28 4.36
N VAL A 388 -7.50 -6.92 4.02
CA VAL A 388 -7.16 -5.74 3.22
C VAL A 388 -6.62 -6.18 1.86
N THR A 389 -7.10 -5.56 0.77
CA THR A 389 -6.66 -5.87 -0.60
C THR A 389 -5.76 -4.79 -1.18
N SER A 390 -5.92 -3.54 -0.77
CA SER A 390 -4.99 -2.48 -1.16
C SER A 390 -4.94 -1.38 -0.10
N VAL A 391 -3.77 -0.73 -0.01
CA VAL A 391 -3.45 0.33 0.94
C VAL A 391 -2.83 1.53 0.24
N SER A 392 -2.98 2.69 0.85
CA SER A 392 -2.22 3.91 0.55
C SER A 392 -1.14 4.12 1.64
N VAL A 393 -0.47 5.28 1.61
CA VAL A 393 0.54 5.70 2.60
C VAL A 393 -0.06 5.95 4.00
N HIS A 394 -1.36 6.27 4.08
CA HIS A 394 -2.05 6.58 5.34
C HIS A 394 -3.03 5.49 5.78
N GLY A 395 -3.73 4.86 4.85
CA GLY A 395 -4.90 4.04 5.18
C GLY A 395 -5.19 2.90 4.19
N VAL A 396 -6.32 2.23 4.43
CA VAL A 396 -6.85 1.18 3.56
C VAL A 396 -7.61 1.80 2.39
N LEU A 397 -7.33 1.33 1.16
CA LEU A 397 -8.09 1.72 -0.03
C LEU A 397 -9.23 0.74 -0.31
N LYS A 398 -8.98 -0.55 -0.18
CA LYS A 398 -9.98 -1.61 -0.38
C LYS A 398 -9.82 -2.71 0.66
N SER A 399 -10.94 -3.21 1.17
CA SER A 399 -11.01 -4.32 2.12
C SER A 399 -12.18 -5.25 1.84
N HIS A 400 -12.06 -6.50 2.28
CA HIS A 400 -13.15 -7.47 2.33
C HIS A 400 -13.94 -7.42 3.65
N SER A 401 -13.46 -6.67 4.65
CA SER A 401 -14.21 -6.48 5.89
C SER A 401 -15.46 -5.65 5.61
N MET A 402 -16.64 -6.22 5.88
CA MET A 402 -17.93 -5.53 5.73
C MET A 402 -18.05 -4.33 6.66
N ASP A 403 -17.28 -4.31 7.76
CA ASP A 403 -17.40 -3.31 8.80
C ASP A 403 -16.33 -2.19 8.71
N GLY A 404 -15.45 -2.23 7.70
CA GLY A 404 -14.45 -1.18 7.44
C GLY A 404 -13.37 -1.02 8.54
N CYS A 405 -12.76 0.17 8.61
CA CYS A 405 -11.77 0.52 9.63
C CYS A 405 -12.40 1.30 10.80
N ALA A 406 -11.85 1.13 12.00
CA ALA A 406 -12.21 1.88 13.19
C ALA A 406 -11.19 2.99 13.47
N TRP A 407 -11.69 4.20 13.72
CA TRP A 407 -10.91 5.28 14.31
C TRP A 407 -10.69 4.99 15.80
N VAL A 408 -9.43 4.75 16.17
CA VAL A 408 -9.07 4.46 17.55
C VAL A 408 -9.17 5.73 18.37
N ASP A 409 -9.85 5.62 19.50
CA ASP A 409 -9.94 6.66 20.52
C ASP A 409 -8.53 7.03 20.98
N ARG A 410 -8.16 8.30 20.86
CA ARG A 410 -6.83 8.82 21.20
C ARG A 410 -6.41 8.52 22.64
N ASN A 411 -7.37 8.34 23.55
CA ASN A 411 -7.12 8.00 24.94
C ASN A 411 -6.81 6.52 25.14
N ILE A 412 -7.00 5.68 24.11
CA ILE A 412 -6.60 4.27 24.10
C ILE A 412 -5.24 4.12 23.44
N ALA A 413 -5.06 4.69 22.25
CA ALA A 413 -3.80 4.68 21.51
C ALA A 413 -3.80 5.79 20.45
N ARG A 414 -2.61 6.32 20.17
CA ARG A 414 -2.40 7.35 19.15
C ARG A 414 -0.98 7.29 18.60
N MET A 415 -0.79 7.86 17.41
CA MET A 415 0.51 7.88 16.74
C MET A 415 1.32 9.11 17.13
N TYR A 416 2.56 8.90 17.53
CA TYR A 416 3.56 9.92 17.83
C TYR A 416 4.39 10.11 16.57
N HIS A 417 4.35 11.30 15.99
CA HIS A 417 5.09 11.64 14.79
C HIS A 417 6.16 12.68 15.12
N THR A 418 7.41 12.24 15.30
CA THR A 418 8.51 13.14 15.64
C THR A 418 9.12 13.72 14.36
N ARG A 419 8.64 14.90 13.95
CA ARG A 419 8.90 15.52 12.64
C ARG A 419 8.97 17.06 12.73
N SER A 420 9.14 17.74 11.59
CA SER A 420 9.00 19.20 11.52
C SER A 420 7.57 19.65 11.88
N GLN A 421 7.43 20.87 12.42
CA GLN A 421 6.11 21.45 12.71
C GLN A 421 5.18 21.36 11.49
N MET A 422 3.92 21.05 11.75
CA MET A 422 2.83 21.26 10.79
C MET A 422 2.15 22.61 11.00
N GLN A 423 2.07 23.09 12.24
CA GLN A 423 1.53 24.40 12.59
C GLN A 423 2.67 25.36 12.93
N THR A 424 3.18 26.09 11.93
CA THR A 424 4.39 26.93 12.05
C THR A 424 4.22 28.15 12.94
N GLU A 425 2.99 28.59 13.17
CA GLU A 425 2.68 29.78 13.97
C GLU A 425 2.61 29.49 15.48
N LEU A 426 2.73 28.22 15.90
CA LEU A 426 2.65 27.86 17.31
C LEU A 426 3.90 28.30 18.08
N THR A 427 3.68 28.92 19.23
CA THR A 427 4.71 29.22 20.22
C THR A 427 4.88 28.04 21.20
N TRP A 428 6.02 27.99 21.89
CA TRP A 428 6.37 26.86 22.77
C TRP A 428 5.37 26.62 23.90
N ASP A 429 4.78 27.68 24.45
CA ASP A 429 3.78 27.66 25.52
C ASP A 429 2.42 27.10 25.07
N GLN A 430 2.18 27.03 23.75
CA GLN A 430 0.96 26.46 23.17
C GLN A 430 1.07 24.94 22.92
N LEU A 431 2.27 24.36 23.05
CA LEU A 431 2.46 22.93 22.89
C LEU A 431 1.99 22.16 24.11
N VAL A 432 1.41 20.97 23.87
CA VAL A 432 0.83 20.14 24.93
C VAL A 432 1.85 19.10 25.36
N TYR A 433 2.21 19.10 26.66
CA TYR A 433 3.09 18.08 27.21
C TYR A 433 2.49 16.68 27.15
N ASP A 434 3.31 15.71 26.77
CA ASP A 434 2.97 14.31 26.70
C ASP A 434 4.18 13.44 27.05
N GLY A 435 4.19 12.98 28.29
CA GLY A 435 5.26 12.15 28.83
C GLY A 435 5.07 10.65 28.59
N ARG A 436 4.08 10.17 27.82
CA ARG A 436 3.79 8.72 27.74
C ARG A 436 5.01 7.90 27.31
N LEU A 437 5.77 8.41 26.34
CA LEU A 437 7.00 7.79 25.83
C LEU A 437 8.04 7.57 26.93
N LEU A 438 8.05 8.37 28.00
CA LEU A 438 8.97 8.23 29.13
C LEU A 438 8.82 6.92 29.88
N SER A 439 7.66 6.27 29.84
CA SER A 439 7.51 4.97 30.49
C SER A 439 8.40 3.87 29.90
N TYR A 440 8.98 4.10 28.72
CA TYR A 440 9.92 3.21 28.05
C TYR A 440 11.37 3.70 28.18
N SER A 441 11.63 4.89 28.73
CA SER A 441 12.90 5.58 28.55
C SER A 441 14.09 4.81 29.11
N GLU A 442 13.96 4.21 30.29
CA GLU A 442 15.06 3.46 30.93
C GLU A 442 15.50 2.29 30.05
N THR A 443 14.56 1.41 29.69
CA THR A 443 14.82 0.24 28.85
C THR A 443 15.23 0.63 27.42
N LEU A 444 14.63 1.70 26.88
CA LEU A 444 14.97 2.21 25.56
C LEU A 444 16.40 2.75 25.51
N ILE A 445 16.81 3.55 26.50
CA ILE A 445 18.17 4.09 26.57
C ILE A 445 19.18 2.94 26.62
N GLN A 446 18.92 1.92 27.43
CA GLN A 446 19.79 0.74 27.52
C GLN A 446 19.90 0.00 26.18
N ALA A 447 18.77 -0.31 25.53
CA ALA A 447 18.74 -1.05 24.28
C ALA A 447 19.37 -0.27 23.11
N VAL A 448 19.15 1.05 23.05
CA VAL A 448 19.78 1.93 22.06
C VAL A 448 21.29 1.97 22.26
N ASN A 449 21.78 2.10 23.50
CA ASN A 449 23.21 2.07 23.79
C ASN A 449 23.88 0.77 23.34
N VAL A 450 23.25 -0.38 23.64
CA VAL A 450 23.73 -1.69 23.17
C VAL A 450 23.78 -1.73 21.66
N THR A 451 22.70 -1.34 20.98
CA THR A 451 22.64 -1.35 19.52
C THR A 451 23.69 -0.46 18.87
N LEU A 452 23.86 0.77 19.35
CA LEU A 452 24.82 1.72 18.78
C LEU A 452 26.26 1.22 18.93
N ARG A 453 26.61 0.59 20.06
CA ARG A 453 27.93 -0.05 20.26
C ARG A 453 28.11 -1.27 19.35
N GLU A 454 27.15 -2.20 19.36
CA GLU A 454 27.25 -3.45 18.58
C GLU A 454 27.17 -3.23 17.06
N SER A 455 26.63 -2.10 16.61
CA SER A 455 26.61 -1.69 15.20
C SER A 455 27.80 -0.81 14.80
N GLY A 456 28.73 -0.51 15.72
CA GLY A 456 29.92 0.31 15.45
C GLY A 456 29.57 1.75 15.09
N ILE A 457 28.58 2.31 15.76
CA ILE A 457 28.19 3.72 15.64
C ILE A 457 28.78 4.55 16.78
N LEU A 458 28.77 3.99 17.99
CA LEU A 458 29.42 4.52 19.20
C LEU A 458 30.63 3.68 19.60
#